data_AF-A0ABD4ZXE4-F1
#
_entry.id   AF-A0ABD4ZXE4-F1
#
_cell.length_a   1.000
_cell.length_b   1.000
_cell.length_c   1.000
_cell.angle_alpha   90.00
_cell.angle_beta   90.00
_cell.angle_gamma   90.00
#
_symmetry.space_group_name_H-M   'P 1'
#
loop_
_entity.id
_entity.type
_entity.pdbx_description
1 polymer ?
#
loop_
_entity_poly.entity_id
_entity_poly.type
_entity_poly.pdbx_seq_one_letter_code
_entity_poly.pdbx_strand_id
1 'polypeptide(L)' 'MEIVQLIEVEGNILTFEDDQGRKIVFPVDKKLAEEYKKNLSDQAEDPEPLLFERSQMELLRR' A
#
# COMPACT_ATOMS: atom_id res chain seq x y z
N MET A 1 -7.44 -16.11 -4.08
CA MET A 1 -7.01 -14.94 -3.27
C MET A 1 -6.43 -13.93 -4.24
N GLU A 2 -6.85 -12.68 -4.16
CA GLU A 2 -6.30 -11.59 -5.00
C GLU A 2 -5.27 -10.84 -4.15
N ILE A 3 -4.04 -10.79 -4.63
CA ILE A 3 -2.91 -10.12 -3.98
C ILE A 3 -2.65 -8.82 -4.74
N VAL A 4 -2.43 -7.74 -3.99
CA VAL A 4 -2.03 -6.44 -4.52
C VAL A 4 -0.71 -6.01 -3.89
N GLN A 5 0.04 -5.19 -4.59
CA GLN A 5 1.29 -4.60 -4.12
C GLN A 5 1.09 -3.12 -3.81
N LEU A 6 1.55 -2.64 -2.65
CA LEU A 6 1.66 -1.21 -2.41
C LEU A 6 2.82 -0.64 -3.23
N ILE A 7 2.53 0.31 -4.10
CA ILE A 7 3.52 0.90 -5.02
C ILE A 7 3.84 2.36 -4.71
N GLU A 8 2.95 3.07 -4.01
CA GLU A 8 3.14 4.49 -3.70
C GLU A 8 2.32 4.92 -2.49
N VAL A 9 2.86 5.89 -1.74
CA VAL A 9 2.17 6.53 -0.61
C VAL A 9 2.28 8.05 -0.77
N GLU A 10 1.16 8.70 -1.08
CA GLU A 10 1.07 10.14 -1.26
C GLU A 10 0.07 10.74 -0.26
N GLY A 11 0.56 11.58 0.66
CA GLY A 11 -0.26 12.16 1.70
C GLY A 11 -0.94 11.09 2.56
N ASN A 12 -2.26 11.02 2.50
CA ASN A 12 -3.10 10.05 3.21
C ASN A 12 -3.66 8.96 2.27
N ILE A 13 -3.02 8.76 1.12
CA ILE A 13 -3.48 7.82 0.09
C ILE A 13 -2.40 6.77 -0.13
N LEU A 14 -2.81 5.51 -0.05
CA LEU A 14 -2.02 4.36 -0.46
C LEU A 14 -2.44 3.96 -1.89
N THR A 15 -1.49 3.86 -2.81
CA THR A 15 -1.72 3.36 -4.16
C THR A 15 -1.19 1.95 -4.27
N PHE A 16 -2.08 1.03 -4.63
CA PHE A 16 -1.75 -0.38 -4.86
C PHE A 16 -1.86 -0.72 -6.34
N GLU A 17 -1.15 -1.77 -6.77
CA GLU A 17 -1.24 -2.35 -8.11
C GLU A 17 -1.56 -3.84 -7.99
N ASP A 18 -2.50 -4.33 -8.81
CA ASP A 18 -2.83 -5.76 -8.87
C ASP A 18 -1.97 -6.50 -9.92
N ASP A 19 -2.15 -7.83 -10.03
CA ASP A 19 -1.43 -8.67 -10.99
C ASP A 19 -1.71 -8.34 -12.46
N GLN A 20 -2.76 -7.55 -12.73
CA GLN A 20 -3.14 -7.09 -14.05
C GLN A 20 -2.61 -5.68 -14.34
N GLY A 21 -1.84 -5.07 -13.43
CA GLY A 21 -1.32 -3.70 -13.55
C GLY A 21 -2.38 -2.62 -13.31
N ARG A 22 -3.53 -2.96 -12.72
CA ARG A 22 -4.56 -1.98 -12.39
C ARG A 22 -4.23 -1.33 -11.06
N LYS A 23 -4.27 0.00 -11.06
CA LYS A 23 -4.03 0.81 -9.87
C LYS A 23 -5.28 0.98 -9.04
N ILE A 24 -5.16 0.78 -7.73
CA ILE A 24 -6.21 0.91 -6.74
C ILE A 24 -5.75 1.91 -5.69
N VAL A 25 -6.45 3.03 -5.57
CA VAL A 25 -6.18 4.04 -4.55
C VAL A 25 -7.04 3.82 -3.31
N PHE A 26 -6.41 3.89 -2.15
CA PHE A 26 -7.05 3.68 -0.87
C PHE A 26 -6.73 4.83 0.09
N PRO A 27 -7.72 5.69 0.41
CA PRO A 27 -7.55 6.69 1.45
C PRO A 27 -7.48 6.01 2.82
N VAL A 28 -6.53 6.45 3.63
CA VAL A 28 -6.28 5.96 4.98
C VAL A 28 -6.08 7.13 5.94
N ASP A 29 -5.98 6.86 7.24
CA ASP A 29 -5.61 7.90 8.19
C ASP A 29 -4.13 8.29 8.05
N LYS A 30 -3.80 9.47 8.59
CA LYS A 30 -2.45 10.03 8.49
C LYS A 30 -1.40 9.13 9.13
N LYS A 31 -1.71 8.51 10.28
CA LYS A 31 -0.74 7.70 11.03
C LYS A 31 -0.36 6.47 10.21
N LEU A 32 -1.37 5.79 9.64
CA LEU A 32 -1.15 4.62 8.80
C LEU A 32 -0.37 4.95 7.53
N ALA A 33 -0.68 6.08 6.88
CA ALA A 33 0.09 6.55 5.72
C ALA A 33 1.56 6.82 6.07
N GLU A 34 1.84 7.46 7.21
CA GLU A 34 3.22 7.71 7.66
C GLU A 34 3.98 6.41 7.95
N GLU A 35 3.32 5.40 8.55
CA GLU A 35 3.91 4.08 8.80
C GLU A 35 4.32 3.38 7.49
N TYR A 36 3.43 3.33 6.49
CA TYR A 36 3.76 2.69 5.22
C TYR A 36 4.75 3.49 4.38
N LYS A 37 4.70 4.82 4.42
CA LYS A 37 5.69 5.68 3.78
C LYS A 37 7.08 5.42 4.33
N LYS A 38 7.20 5.26 5.65
CA LYS A 38 8.46 4.93 6.30
C LYS A 38 8.96 3.56 5.86
N ASN A 39 8.10 2.53 5.84
CA ASN A 39 8.47 1.20 5.39
C ASN A 39 8.98 1.19 3.94
N LEU A 40 8.34 1.92 3.02
CA LEU A 40 8.81 2.06 1.63
C LEU A 40 10.16 2.80 1.53
N SER A 41 10.39 3.78 2.40
CA SER A 41 11.63 4.59 2.38
C SER A 41 12.81 3.83 3.00
N ASP A 42 12.58 3.09 4.08
CA ASP A 42 13.57 2.24 4.75
C ASP A 42 13.98 1.04 3.86
N GLN A 43 13.12 0.66 2.91
CA GLN A 43 13.37 -0.38 1.91
C GLN A 43 14.22 0.07 0.71
N ALA A 44 14.74 1.30 0.68
CA ALA A 44 15.48 1.84 -0.47
C ALA A 44 16.79 1.09 -0.80
N GLU A 45 17.35 0.29 0.13
CA GLU A 45 18.54 -0.54 -0.13
C GLU A 45 18.20 -1.91 -0.75
N ASP A 46 17.00 -2.47 -0.52
CA ASP A 46 16.51 -3.72 -1.14
C ASP A 46 14.97 -3.81 -1.01
N PRO A 47 14.19 -3.29 -1.99
CA PRO A 47 12.76 -3.14 -1.82
C PRO A 47 12.03 -4.46 -2.07
N GLU A 48 11.81 -5.23 -1.01
CA GLU A 48 10.82 -6.30 -1.05
C GLU A 48 9.42 -5.70 -1.26
N PRO A 49 8.64 -6.19 -2.24
CA PRO A 49 7.32 -5.67 -2.52
C PRO A 49 6.40 -5.89 -1.31
N LEU A 50 5.77 -4.81 -0.85
CA LEU A 50 4.75 -4.87 0.21
C LEU A 50 3.45 -5.42 -0.39
N LEU A 51 3.22 -6.72 -0.19
CA LEU A 51 2.06 -7.45 -0.69
C LEU A 51 0.94 -7.51 0.34
N PHE A 52 -0.30 -7.36 -0.13
CA PHE A 52 -1.51 -7.38 0.68
C PHE A 52 -2.57 -8.25 0.04
N GLU A 53 -3.38 -8.89 0.87
CA GLU A 53 -4.63 -9.47 0.38
C GLU A 53 -5.65 -8.36 0.17
N ARG A 54 -6.43 -8.43 -0.92
CA ARG A 54 -7.50 -7.45 -1.17
C ARG A 54 -8.53 -7.35 -0.03
N SER A 55 -8.76 -8.43 0.70
CA SER A 55 -9.58 -8.48 1.92
C SER A 55 -9.03 -7.60 3.06
N GLN A 56 -7.71 -7.46 3.18
CA GLN A 56 -7.06 -6.62 4.18
C GLN A 56 -7.25 -5.14 3.85
N MET A 57 -7.34 -4.77 2.57
CA MET A 57 -7.56 -3.38 2.17
C MET A 57 -8.88 -2.84 2.72
N GLU A 58 -9.95 -3.64 2.73
CA GLU A 58 -11.25 -3.22 3.29
C GLU A 58 -11.18 -2.85 4.78
N LEU A 59 -10.20 -3.39 5.52
CA LEU A 59 -9.96 -3.06 6.93
C LEU A 59 -9.24 -1.73 7.11
N LEU A 60 -8.48 -1.26 6.10
CA LEU A 60 -7.73 0.01 6.14
C LEU A 60 -8.65 1.25 6.03
N ARG A 61 -9.95 1.05 5.73
CA ARG A 61 -10.96 2.12 5.61
C ARG A 61 -11.58 2.57 6.94
N ARG A 62 -11.25 1.92 8.06
CA ARG A 62 -11.93 2.11 9.36
C ARG A 62 -11.21 3.06 10.29
#